data_AF-A0A940ZIR7-F1
#
_entry.id   AF-A0A940ZIR7-F1
#
_cell.length_a   1.000
_cell.length_b   1.000
_cell.length_c   1.000
_cell.angle_alpha   90.00
_cell.angle_beta   90.00
_cell.angle_gamma   90.00
#
_symmetry.space_group_name_H-M   'P 1'
#
loop_
_entity.id
_entity.type
_entity.pdbx_description
1 polymer ?
#
loop_
_entity_poly.entity_id
_entity_poly.type
_entity_poly.pdbx_seq_one_letter_code
_entity_poly.pdbx_strand_id
1 'polypeptide(L)'
;GVCRQEAIPHMAQIRISLAGHSALKTVADGAGLYLGPLPDSAANNELRKALGGDRPKSVLLMPLLITGRIVNILYAEGDEHLGEMVPEVQKLLLKAALAFEVLIHREKILML
;
A
#
# COMPACT_ATOMS: atom_id res chain seq x y z
N GLY A 1 9.00 -6.06 -2.60
CA GLY A 1 7.94 -5.72 -3.56
C GLY A 1 8.37 -6.17 -4.93
N VAL A 2 7.42 -6.25 -5.86
CA VAL A 2 7.69 -6.64 -7.24
C VAL A 2 7.13 -5.55 -8.14
N CYS A 3 7.89 -5.14 -9.14
CA CYS A 3 7.44 -4.27 -10.23
C CYS A 3 7.80 -4.99 -11.52
N ARG A 4 6.82 -5.18 -12.43
CA ARG A 4 7.05 -5.83 -13.73
C ARG A 4 7.74 -7.19 -13.65
N GLN A 5 7.31 -8.01 -12.69
CA GLN A 5 7.88 -9.34 -12.42
C GLN A 5 9.35 -9.34 -11.95
N GLU A 6 9.93 -8.16 -11.70
CA GLU A 6 11.27 -8.00 -11.11
C GLU A 6 11.15 -7.60 -9.64
N ALA A 7 12.00 -8.19 -8.80
CA ALA A 7 12.09 -7.82 -7.40
C ALA A 7 12.71 -6.43 -7.27
N ILE A 8 12.06 -5.54 -6.53
CA ILE A 8 12.62 -4.21 -6.24
C ILE A 8 13.79 -4.39 -5.25
N PRO A 9 15.04 -4.06 -5.63
CA PRO A 9 16.19 -4.18 -4.75
C PRO A 9 16.01 -3.32 -3.50
N HIS A 10 16.45 -3.84 -2.34
CA HIS A 10 16.43 -3.10 -1.08
C HIS A 10 15.06 -2.53 -0.67
N MET A 11 13.94 -3.12 -1.14
CA MET A 11 12.59 -2.64 -0.82
C MET A 11 12.37 -2.39 0.68
N ALA A 12 12.89 -3.27 1.54
CA ALA A 12 12.74 -3.17 2.99
C ALA A 12 13.44 -1.93 3.61
N GLN A 13 14.34 -1.28 2.87
CA GLN A 13 15.08 -0.09 3.29
C GLN A 13 14.45 1.20 2.77
N ILE A 14 13.50 1.11 1.82
CA ILE A 14 12.80 2.26 1.28
C ILE A 14 12.01 2.93 2.40
N ARG A 15 12.25 4.23 2.59
CA ARG A 15 11.49 5.08 3.50
C ARG A 15 10.86 6.18 2.68
N ILE A 16 9.54 6.29 2.73
CA ILE A 16 8.80 7.36 2.06
C ILE A 16 8.22 8.27 3.13
N SER A 17 8.52 9.56 3.04
CA SER A 17 7.98 10.54 3.98
C SER A 17 6.50 10.80 3.72
N LEU A 18 5.71 10.79 4.79
CA LEU A 18 4.29 11.20 4.79
C LEU A 18 4.09 12.68 5.17
N ALA A 19 5.17 13.46 5.27
CA ALA A 19 5.08 14.89 5.63
C ALA A 19 4.53 15.76 4.48
N GLY A 20 4.71 15.33 3.23
CA GLY A 20 4.26 16.05 2.04
C GLY A 20 2.92 15.56 1.50
N HIS A 21 2.27 16.40 0.70
CA HIS A 21 1.07 16.03 -0.05
C HIS A 21 1.39 14.89 -1.03
N SER A 22 0.76 13.74 -0.80
CA SER A 22 0.95 12.52 -1.59
C SER A 22 -0.31 11.67 -1.57
N ALA A 23 -0.45 10.78 -2.55
CA ALA A 23 -1.54 9.82 -2.56
C ALA A 23 -1.47 8.88 -1.32
N LEU A 24 -0.25 8.54 -0.88
CA LEU A 24 -0.04 7.80 0.36
C LEU A 24 -0.54 8.54 1.59
N LYS A 25 -0.28 9.86 1.70
CA LYS A 25 -0.78 10.67 2.82
C LYS A 25 -2.30 10.73 2.83
N THR A 26 -2.93 10.90 1.67
CA THR A 26 -4.40 10.88 1.54
C THR A 26 -5.00 9.59 2.08
N VAL A 27 -4.41 8.44 1.73
CA VAL A 27 -4.87 7.14 2.24
C VAL A 27 -4.56 6.96 3.73
N ALA A 28 -3.38 7.40 4.18
CA ALA A 28 -2.97 7.30 5.58
C ALA A 28 -3.85 8.15 6.51
N ASP A 29 -4.36 9.29 6.04
CA ASP A 29 -5.23 10.17 6.85
C ASP A 29 -6.69 9.76 6.78
N GLY A 30 -7.18 9.38 5.59
CA GLY A 30 -8.60 9.13 5.36
C GLY A 30 -9.05 7.69 5.56
N ALA A 31 -8.12 6.73 5.61
CA ALA A 31 -8.39 5.29 5.54
C ALA A 31 -9.25 4.86 4.32
N GLY A 32 -9.25 5.69 3.27
CA GLY A 32 -9.98 5.45 2.02
C GLY A 32 -9.12 4.74 0.98
N LEU A 33 -9.80 4.09 0.03
CA LEU A 33 -9.23 3.60 -1.21
C LEU A 33 -8.82 4.80 -2.10
N TYR A 34 -7.63 4.75 -2.68
CA TYR A 34 -7.24 5.62 -3.78
C TYR A 34 -7.06 4.80 -5.06
N LEU A 35 -7.73 5.21 -6.14
CA LEU A 35 -7.60 4.63 -7.46
C LEU A 35 -7.47 5.76 -8.48
N GLY A 36 -6.38 5.76 -9.25
CA GLY A 36 -6.16 6.75 -10.31
C GLY A 36 -4.69 7.09 -10.53
N PRO A 37 -4.40 8.07 -11.39
CA PRO A 37 -3.03 8.48 -11.71
C PRO A 37 -2.38 9.20 -10.54
N LEU A 38 -1.13 8.89 -10.22
CA LEU A 38 -0.39 9.63 -9.19
C LEU A 38 -0.25 11.12 -9.56
N PRO A 39 -0.69 12.05 -8.69
CA PRO A 39 -0.49 13.48 -8.90
C PRO A 39 0.99 13.83 -8.93
N ASP A 40 1.35 14.87 -9.69
CA ASP A 40 2.73 15.35 -9.72
C ASP A 40 3.06 16.07 -8.39
N SER A 41 3.82 15.38 -7.53
CA SER A 41 4.35 15.91 -6.28
C SER A 41 5.73 15.31 -5.97
N ALA A 42 6.53 16.01 -5.17
CA ALA A 42 7.86 15.51 -4.78
C ALA A 42 7.78 14.14 -4.09
N ALA A 43 6.81 13.94 -3.20
CA ALA A 43 6.59 12.69 -2.48
C ALA A 43 6.10 11.55 -3.39
N ASN A 44 5.19 11.82 -4.33
CA ASN A 44 4.76 10.81 -5.31
C ASN A 44 5.89 10.46 -6.29
N ASN A 45 6.77 11.42 -6.63
CA ASN A 45 7.95 11.19 -7.44
C ASN A 45 9.00 10.33 -6.70
N GLU A 46 9.19 10.55 -5.40
CA GLU A 46 10.05 9.73 -4.54
C GLU A 46 9.53 8.29 -4.47
N LEU A 47 8.23 8.13 -4.20
CA LEU A 47 7.56 6.82 -4.23
C LEU A 47 7.78 6.11 -5.57
N ARG A 48 7.50 6.79 -6.68
CA ARG A 48 7.68 6.23 -8.03
C ARG A 48 9.12 5.77 -8.26
N LYS A 49 10.10 6.61 -7.96
CA LYS A 49 11.53 6.26 -8.10
C LYS A 49 11.92 5.06 -7.26
N ALA A 50 11.40 4.99 -6.03
CA ALA A 50 11.67 3.88 -5.13
C ALA A 50 11.05 2.56 -5.63
N LEU A 51 9.96 2.62 -6.40
CA LEU A 51 9.22 1.46 -6.88
C LEU A 51 9.55 1.01 -8.32
N GLY A 52 10.51 1.63 -8.99
CA GLY A 52 10.95 1.23 -10.34
C GLY A 52 11.00 2.37 -11.37
N GLY A 53 10.59 3.59 -11.00
CA GLY A 53 10.88 4.83 -11.74
C GLY A 53 9.87 5.24 -12.81
N ASP A 54 9.12 4.30 -13.38
CA ASP A 54 8.19 4.57 -14.47
C ASP A 54 6.85 5.14 -14.00
N ARG A 55 6.18 5.91 -14.85
CA ARG A 55 4.91 6.58 -14.53
C ARG A 55 3.73 5.65 -14.89
N PRO A 56 3.13 4.94 -13.92
CA PRO A 56 1.97 4.10 -14.21
C PRO A 56 0.78 4.98 -14.65
N LYS A 57 -0.09 4.42 -15.50
CA LYS A 57 -1.34 5.09 -15.89
C LYS A 57 -2.29 5.21 -14.71
N SER A 58 -2.35 4.18 -13.87
CA SER A 58 -3.17 4.14 -12.67
C SER A 58 -2.45 3.42 -11.54
N VAL A 59 -2.70 3.86 -10.31
CA VAL A 59 -2.29 3.16 -9.09
C VAL A 59 -3.50 2.89 -8.21
N LEU A 60 -3.38 1.83 -7.43
CA LEU A 60 -4.32 1.39 -6.42
C LEU A 60 -3.61 1.42 -5.07
N LEU A 61 -4.12 2.24 -4.15
CA LEU A 61 -3.66 2.26 -2.77
C LEU A 61 -4.81 1.88 -1.86
N MET A 62 -4.60 0.84 -1.06
CA MET A 62 -5.62 0.35 -0.15
C MET A 62 -5.07 0.16 1.26
N PRO A 63 -5.68 0.79 2.28
CA PRO A 63 -5.22 0.64 3.65
C PRO A 63 -5.61 -0.74 4.19
N LEU A 64 -4.69 -1.37 4.91
CA LEU A 64 -4.96 -2.51 5.76
C LEU A 64 -5.15 -2.00 7.18
N LEU A 65 -6.35 -2.23 7.72
CA LEU A 65 -6.71 -1.85 9.08
C LEU A 65 -6.64 -3.05 10.02
N ILE A 66 -6.12 -2.83 11.23
CA ILE A 66 -6.22 -3.76 12.36
C ILE A 66 -6.75 -2.97 13.54
N THR A 67 -7.86 -3.42 14.12
CA THR A 67 -8.50 -2.76 15.27
C THR A 67 -8.65 -1.24 15.05
N GLY A 68 -9.08 -0.84 13.85
CA GLY A 68 -9.30 0.57 13.48
C GLY A 68 -8.04 1.40 13.19
N ARG A 69 -6.84 0.81 13.23
CA ARG A 69 -5.57 1.50 12.90
C ARG A 69 -5.04 1.04 11.55
N ILE A 70 -4.62 1.98 10.71
CA ILE A 70 -3.90 1.65 9.47
C ILE A 70 -2.51 1.14 9.87
N VAL A 71 -2.21 -0.09 9.52
CA VAL A 71 -0.91 -0.71 9.78
C VAL A 71 -0.07 -0.86 8.52
N ASN A 72 -0.72 -0.97 7.35
CA ASN A 72 -0.07 -1.08 6.06
C ASN A 72 -0.92 -0.37 5.00
N ILE A 73 -0.28 0.06 3.92
CA ILE A 73 -0.95 0.49 2.68
C ILE A 73 -0.44 -0.44 1.58
N LEU A 74 -1.36 -1.18 0.96
CA LEU A 74 -1.05 -1.97 -0.22
C LEU A 74 -0.95 -1.03 -1.41
N TYR A 75 0.15 -1.13 -2.15
CA TYR A 75 0.38 -0.45 -3.41
C TYR A 75 0.30 -1.45 -4.55
N ALA A 76 -0.50 -1.14 -5.57
CA ALA A 76 -0.47 -1.80 -6.87
C ALA A 76 -0.50 -0.76 -7.99
N GLU A 77 0.12 -1.07 -9.11
CA GLU A 77 0.16 -0.21 -10.29
C GLU A 77 -0.23 -0.99 -11.54
N GLY A 78 -0.80 -0.29 -12.52
CA GLY A 78 -1.30 -0.91 -13.74
C GLY A 78 -1.79 0.10 -14.77
N ASP A 79 -2.61 -0.40 -15.67
CA ASP A 79 -3.30 0.40 -16.68
C ASP A 79 -4.66 0.91 -16.17
N GLU A 80 -5.52 1.35 -17.08
CA GLU A 80 -6.88 1.80 -16.78
C GLU A 80 -7.80 0.70 -16.21
N HIS A 81 -7.48 -0.59 -16.37
CA HIS A 81 -8.29 -1.71 -15.88
C HIS A 81 -7.97 -2.10 -14.43
N LEU A 82 -7.01 -1.44 -13.78
CA LEU A 82 -6.63 -1.74 -12.39
C LEU A 82 -7.81 -1.70 -11.40
N GLY A 83 -8.84 -0.91 -11.71
CA GLY A 83 -10.09 -0.85 -10.93
C GLY A 83 -10.84 -2.18 -10.85
N GLU A 84 -10.72 -3.06 -11.84
CA GLU A 84 -11.38 -4.37 -11.87
C GLU A 84 -10.85 -5.30 -10.79
N MET A 85 -9.62 -5.09 -10.33
CA MET A 85 -9.00 -5.89 -9.27
C MET A 85 -9.45 -5.50 -7.86
N VAL A 86 -10.15 -4.36 -7.69
CA VAL A 86 -10.51 -3.82 -6.37
C VAL A 86 -11.24 -4.85 -5.48
N PRO A 87 -12.25 -5.60 -5.96
CA PRO A 87 -12.94 -6.58 -5.12
C PRO A 87 -12.02 -7.70 -4.63
N GLU A 88 -11.12 -8.19 -5.47
CA GLU A 88 -10.19 -9.26 -5.10
C GLU A 88 -9.09 -8.77 -4.17
N VAL A 89 -8.62 -7.55 -4.39
CA VAL A 89 -7.66 -6.89 -3.48
C VAL A 89 -8.29 -6.62 -2.12
N GLN A 90 -9.56 -6.19 -2.06
CA GLN A 90 -10.30 -6.05 -0.80
C GLN A 90 -10.40 -7.38 -0.04
N LYS A 91 -10.78 -8.47 -0.73
CA LYS A 91 -10.82 -9.81 -0.12
C LYS A 91 -9.45 -10.25 0.40
N LEU A 92 -8.37 -9.96 -0.35
CA LEU A 92 -7.00 -10.23 0.09
C LEU A 92 -6.66 -9.48 1.38
N LEU A 93 -6.98 -8.18 1.45
CA LEU A 93 -6.71 -7.36 2.62
C LEU A 93 -7.50 -7.81 3.85
N LEU A 94 -8.75 -8.24 3.69
CA LEU A 94 -9.53 -8.82 4.78
C LEU A 94 -8.86 -10.10 5.34
N LYS A 95 -8.39 -10.99 4.47
CA LYS A 95 -7.66 -12.19 4.89
C LYS A 95 -6.34 -11.85 5.58
N ALA A 96 -5.61 -10.88 5.06
CA ALA A 96 -4.36 -10.41 5.66
C ALA A 96 -4.58 -9.76 7.03
N ALA A 97 -5.66 -8.98 7.20
CA ALA A 97 -6.04 -8.41 8.49
C ALA A 97 -6.31 -9.50 9.53
N LEU A 98 -7.12 -10.51 9.18
CA LEU A 98 -7.37 -11.66 10.06
C LEU A 98 -6.08 -12.41 10.43
N ALA A 99 -5.18 -12.62 9.46
CA ALA A 99 -3.90 -13.24 9.73
C ALA A 99 -3.04 -12.43 10.71
N PHE A 100 -2.99 -11.10 10.55
CA PHE A 100 -2.28 -10.25 11.50
C PHE A 100 -2.94 -10.25 12.88
N GLU A 101 -4.27 -10.23 12.98
CA GLU A 101 -4.97 -10.33 14.26
C GLU A 101 -4.62 -11.63 15.00
N VAL A 102 -4.62 -12.77 14.30
CA VAL A 102 -4.18 -14.06 14.86
C VAL A 102 -2.74 -13.99 15.35
N LEU A 103 -1.82 -13.42 14.56
CA LEU A 103 -0.41 -13.30 14.95
C LEU A 103 -0.24 -12.39 16.18
N ILE A 104 -0.92 -11.25 16.21
CA ILE A 104 -0.90 -10.31 17.33
C ILE A 104 -1.45 -10.98 18.61
N HIS A 105 -2.56 -11.71 18.50
CA HIS A 105 -3.14 -12.41 19.64
C HIS A 105 -2.25 -13.55 20.13
N ARG A 106 -1.68 -14.35 19.22
CA ARG A 106 -0.74 -15.43 19.56
C ARG A 106 0.46 -14.88 20.33
N GLU A 107 1.06 -13.79 19.86
CA GLU A 107 2.20 -13.18 20.52
C GLU A 107 1.84 -12.69 21.93
N LYS A 108 0.68 -12.01 22.08
CA LYS A 108 0.19 -11.56 23.39
C LYS A 108 -0.05 -12.71 24.37
N ILE A 109 -0.54 -13.85 23.89
CA ILE A 109 -0.79 -15.03 24.74
C ILE A 109 0.51 -15.70 25.16
N LEU A 110 1.50 -15.80 24.25
CA LEU A 110 2.79 -16.46 24.54
C LEU A 110 3.71 -15.63 25.43
N MET A 111 3.50 -14.31 25.52
CA MET A 111 4.21 -13.43 26.43
C MET A 111 3.62 -13.36 27.84
N LEU A 112 2.52 -14.08 28.10
CA LEU A 112 1.95 -14.30 29.44
C LEU A 112 2.53 -15.57 30.07
#